data_AF-A0A4S2UZZ8-F1
#
_entry.id   AF-A0A4S2UZZ8-F1
#
_cell.length_a   1.000
_cell.length_b   1.000
_cell.length_c   1.000
_cell.angle_alpha   90.00
_cell.angle_beta   90.00
_cell.angle_gamma   90.00
#
_symmetry.space_group_name_H-M   'P 1'
#
loop_
_entity.id
_entity.type
_entity.pdbx_description
1 polymer ?
#
loop_
_entity_poly.entity_id
_entity_poly.type
_entity_poly.pdbx_seq_one_letter_code
_entity_poly.pdbx_strand_id
1 'polypeptide(L)'
;MITSVPPQDAPQRPPRTARPDPLTRLTEPVCALPGPDGAEEFWARIAGSGTPLVGPDPLGSDDHAAVTFLWRGAPGTRAVQVLPNKLGDPRAPEGNLMEHVPGTDVWHWTLRLRQDWRGTYDFYVDEGDGPGPESADYWRRLRTRRRHDPLNRRALPRRWGGDPVSYAELPAAPSARDWLPRPGGARGEVSVHDVPSERLGGSRRVWTYRPAGARGATDLPVLVLLDGEHWQPHLGLAQLLDNLIADGRIPPLVALLPDSVDVATRWSDLACSRDFVAFLEDELLPWAAARHPVTEDPARTVVAGQSLGGLTAAYAALAAPGRFGNALAQSGSFWWPDGPDAEWLTARIAESPRLPVRFWLSFGEQEWVALPAARRLRDTLTSSGYEDASYREFNGGHDYLCWRTELADGLVDLLSRATVTR
;
A
#
# COMPACT_ATOMS: atom_id res chain seq x y z
N MET A 1 27.16 -7.32 6.90
CA MET A 1 26.33 -6.12 7.18
C MET A 1 26.67 -5.07 6.14
N ILE A 2 25.68 -4.37 5.61
CA ILE A 2 25.92 -3.30 4.63
C ILE A 2 26.47 -2.07 5.36
N THR A 3 27.73 -1.71 5.06
CA THR A 3 28.45 -0.58 5.67
C THR A 3 28.71 0.58 4.70
N SER A 4 28.19 0.51 3.47
CA SER A 4 28.23 1.61 2.50
C SER A 4 27.27 2.74 2.86
N VAL A 5 27.69 3.97 2.61
CA VAL A 5 26.85 5.16 2.86
C VAL A 5 25.72 5.20 1.80
N PRO A 6 24.45 5.32 2.20
CA PRO A 6 23.35 5.52 1.26
C PRO A 6 23.49 6.84 0.47
N PRO A 7 23.02 6.90 -0.79
CA PRO A 7 22.97 8.13 -1.57
C PRO A 7 22.32 9.28 -0.82
N GLN A 8 22.97 10.45 -0.85
CA GLN A 8 22.48 11.70 -0.29
C GLN A 8 21.91 12.59 -1.41
N ASP A 9 20.97 13.48 -1.06
CA ASP A 9 20.35 14.46 -1.97
C ASP A 9 19.67 13.88 -3.23
N ALA A 10 19.35 12.58 -3.19
CA ALA A 10 18.61 11.92 -4.26
C ALA A 10 17.19 12.53 -4.39
N PRO A 11 16.65 12.64 -5.62
CA PRO A 11 15.28 13.08 -5.82
C PRO A 11 14.28 12.26 -4.99
N GLN A 12 13.47 12.96 -4.20
CA GLN A 12 12.40 12.37 -3.38
C GLN A 12 11.14 12.05 -4.20
N ARG A 13 11.32 11.34 -5.32
CA ARG A 13 10.25 10.93 -6.23
C ARG A 13 10.68 9.73 -7.07
N PRO A 14 9.74 8.87 -7.49
CA PRO A 14 10.03 7.84 -8.48
C PRO A 14 10.37 8.44 -9.86
N PRO A 15 11.11 7.69 -10.69
CA PRO A 15 11.32 8.03 -12.10
C PRO A 15 9.99 8.27 -12.83
N ARG A 16 9.96 9.26 -13.73
CA ARG A 16 8.78 9.60 -14.54
C ARG A 16 8.77 8.85 -15.87
N THR A 17 8.58 7.54 -15.85
CA THR A 17 8.44 6.73 -17.06
C THR A 17 6.98 6.66 -17.52
N ALA A 18 6.78 6.56 -18.85
CA ALA A 18 5.45 6.32 -19.41
C ALA A 18 4.99 4.89 -19.09
N ARG A 19 3.69 4.70 -18.96
CA ARG A 19 3.11 3.36 -18.82
C ARG A 19 3.40 2.56 -20.11
N PRO A 20 3.95 1.35 -20.03
CA PRO A 20 4.34 0.57 -21.20
C PRO A 20 3.11 0.07 -21.99
N ASP A 21 2.10 -0.42 -21.27
CA ASP A 21 0.90 -1.01 -21.88
C ASP A 21 -0.33 -0.12 -21.65
N PRO A 22 -1.05 0.31 -22.70
CA PRO A 22 -2.23 1.12 -22.55
C PRO A 22 -3.35 0.34 -21.85
N LEU A 23 -4.20 1.04 -21.10
CA LEU A 23 -5.40 0.45 -20.54
C LEU A 23 -6.39 0.05 -21.64
N THR A 24 -7.04 -1.09 -21.49
CA THR A 24 -8.15 -1.49 -22.37
C THR A 24 -9.42 -0.74 -21.97
N ARG A 25 -9.65 0.43 -22.59
CA ARG A 25 -10.89 1.20 -22.46
C ARG A 25 -12.00 0.54 -23.28
N LEU A 26 -13.20 0.49 -22.70
CA LEU A 26 -14.41 0.05 -23.39
C LEU A 26 -15.27 1.27 -23.75
N THR A 27 -15.83 1.27 -24.96
CA THR A 27 -16.74 2.32 -25.43
C THR A 27 -18.12 2.19 -24.79
N GLU A 28 -18.60 0.96 -24.63
CA GLU A 28 -19.91 0.70 -24.03
C GLU A 28 -19.79 0.49 -22.51
N PRO A 29 -20.57 1.23 -21.70
CA PRO A 29 -20.65 0.98 -20.26
C PRO A 29 -21.46 -0.29 -19.94
N VAL A 30 -21.30 -0.77 -18.71
CA VAL A 30 -21.98 -1.96 -18.16
C VAL A 30 -23.50 -1.84 -18.19
N CYS A 31 -24.05 -0.62 -18.17
CA CYS A 31 -25.48 -0.36 -18.19
C CYS A 31 -25.87 0.61 -19.29
N ALA A 32 -27.12 0.53 -19.76
CA ALA A 32 -27.69 1.54 -20.65
C ALA A 32 -27.68 2.93 -19.99
N LEU A 33 -27.10 3.90 -20.70
CA LEU A 33 -27.06 5.30 -20.30
C LEU A 33 -28.41 5.99 -20.57
N PRO A 34 -28.81 6.96 -19.74
CA PRO A 34 -30.10 7.63 -19.90
C PRO A 34 -30.09 8.65 -21.05
N GLY A 35 -31.27 8.91 -21.62
CA GLY A 35 -31.52 10.16 -22.33
C GLY A 35 -31.82 11.32 -21.37
N PRO A 36 -32.02 12.54 -21.88
CA PRO A 36 -32.24 13.75 -21.07
C PRO A 36 -33.32 13.60 -20.00
N ASP A 37 -34.46 12.98 -20.33
CA ASP A 37 -35.61 12.85 -19.42
C ASP A 37 -35.46 11.68 -18.41
N GLY A 38 -34.45 10.82 -18.58
CA GLY A 38 -34.26 9.61 -17.77
C GLY A 38 -33.16 9.68 -16.71
N ALA A 39 -32.47 10.83 -16.58
CA ALA A 39 -31.28 10.95 -15.74
C ALA A 39 -31.59 10.74 -14.23
N GLU A 40 -32.71 11.25 -13.72
CA GLU A 40 -33.07 11.08 -12.30
C GLU A 40 -33.39 9.62 -11.95
N GLU A 41 -34.17 8.94 -12.80
CA GLU A 41 -34.49 7.52 -12.61
C GLU A 41 -33.21 6.66 -12.68
N PHE A 42 -32.32 7.00 -13.62
CA PHE A 42 -31.01 6.37 -13.71
C PHE A 42 -30.24 6.50 -12.38
N TRP A 43 -30.09 7.72 -11.83
CA TRP A 43 -29.37 7.91 -10.58
C TRP A 43 -30.03 7.25 -9.38
N ALA A 44 -31.36 7.22 -9.32
CA ALA A 44 -32.07 6.50 -8.25
C ALA A 44 -31.73 4.99 -8.28
N ARG A 45 -31.66 4.39 -9.47
CA ARG A 45 -31.24 3.01 -9.67
C ARG A 45 -29.77 2.80 -9.27
N ILE A 46 -28.86 3.66 -9.72
CA ILE A 46 -27.42 3.55 -9.39
C ILE A 46 -27.17 3.72 -7.90
N ALA A 47 -27.87 4.63 -7.20
CA ALA A 47 -27.73 4.80 -5.75
C ALA A 47 -28.13 3.53 -4.97
N GLY A 48 -29.08 2.75 -5.52
CA GLY A 48 -29.46 1.44 -4.99
C GLY A 48 -28.33 0.41 -5.08
N SER A 49 -27.66 0.30 -6.23
CA SER A 49 -26.59 -0.68 -6.49
C SER A 49 -25.21 -0.26 -5.99
N GLY A 50 -24.93 1.04 -5.96
CA GLY A 50 -23.61 1.61 -5.73
C GLY A 50 -22.72 1.62 -6.97
N THR A 51 -21.50 2.14 -6.81
CA THR A 51 -20.47 2.31 -7.86
C THR A 51 -19.10 1.78 -7.38
N PRO A 52 -18.16 1.47 -8.31
CA PRO A 52 -18.37 1.40 -9.76
C PRO A 52 -19.26 0.20 -10.14
N LEU A 53 -19.85 0.24 -11.34
CA LEU A 53 -20.61 -0.89 -11.87
C LEU A 53 -19.66 -1.94 -12.43
N VAL A 54 -19.95 -3.21 -12.16
CA VAL A 54 -19.20 -4.35 -12.67
C VAL A 54 -20.14 -5.23 -13.48
N GLY A 55 -19.75 -5.56 -14.70
CA GLY A 55 -20.51 -6.40 -15.62
C GLY A 55 -19.62 -7.45 -16.31
N PRO A 56 -20.22 -8.36 -17.09
CA PRO A 56 -19.47 -9.35 -17.85
C PRO A 56 -18.53 -8.67 -18.85
N ASP A 57 -17.46 -9.37 -19.24
CA ASP A 57 -16.58 -8.92 -20.32
C ASP A 57 -17.34 -8.91 -21.67
N PRO A 58 -17.39 -7.79 -22.40
CA PRO A 58 -18.02 -7.74 -23.72
C PRO A 58 -17.33 -8.65 -24.75
N LEU A 59 -16.08 -9.06 -24.49
CA LEU A 59 -15.36 -10.02 -25.33
C LEU A 59 -15.58 -11.49 -24.92
N GLY A 60 -16.42 -11.75 -23.91
CA GLY A 60 -16.81 -13.09 -23.49
C GLY A 60 -15.78 -13.87 -22.68
N SER A 61 -14.76 -13.20 -22.10
CA SER A 61 -13.80 -13.85 -21.20
C SER A 61 -14.33 -13.90 -19.77
N ASP A 62 -14.34 -15.10 -19.17
CA ASP A 62 -14.68 -15.28 -17.75
C ASP A 62 -13.61 -14.69 -16.81
N ASP A 63 -12.37 -14.52 -17.29
CA ASP A 63 -11.26 -13.95 -16.52
C ASP A 63 -11.30 -12.43 -16.42
N HIS A 64 -12.21 -11.76 -17.15
CA HIS A 64 -12.31 -10.32 -17.20
C HIS A 64 -13.72 -9.82 -16.90
N ALA A 65 -13.82 -8.54 -16.57
CA ALA A 65 -15.05 -7.81 -16.34
C ALA A 65 -14.97 -6.43 -17.01
N ALA A 66 -16.12 -5.92 -17.42
CA ALA A 66 -16.30 -4.50 -17.69
C ALA A 66 -16.55 -3.76 -16.37
N VAL A 67 -15.86 -2.63 -16.16
CA VAL A 67 -15.97 -1.81 -14.95
C VAL A 67 -16.26 -0.38 -15.34
N THR A 68 -17.47 0.09 -15.05
CA THR A 68 -17.92 1.46 -15.36
C THR A 68 -17.91 2.33 -14.12
N PHE A 69 -17.07 3.35 -14.15
CA PHE A 69 -17.08 4.45 -13.19
C PHE A 69 -18.10 5.50 -13.64
N LEU A 70 -18.84 6.05 -12.68
CA LEU A 70 -19.89 7.04 -12.93
C LEU A 70 -19.69 8.26 -12.05
N TRP A 71 -19.98 9.44 -12.59
CA TRP A 71 -20.02 10.68 -11.84
C TRP A 71 -21.26 11.49 -12.21
N ARG A 72 -21.91 12.07 -11.19
CA ARG A 72 -23.06 12.97 -11.35
C ARG A 72 -22.56 14.41 -11.35
N GLY A 73 -22.52 15.03 -12.52
CA GLY A 73 -22.06 16.39 -12.72
C GLY A 73 -22.99 17.43 -12.08
N ALA A 74 -22.42 18.50 -11.56
CA ALA A 74 -23.17 19.72 -11.27
C ALA A 74 -23.35 20.54 -12.56
N PRO A 75 -24.25 21.55 -12.60
CA PRO A 75 -24.44 22.39 -13.78
C PRO A 75 -23.16 23.09 -14.29
N GLY A 76 -22.16 23.29 -13.43
CA GLY A 76 -20.87 23.88 -13.78
C GLY A 76 -19.78 22.87 -14.20
N THR A 77 -20.04 21.57 -14.10
CA THR A 77 -19.02 20.55 -14.40
C THR A 77 -18.60 20.61 -15.87
N ARG A 78 -17.34 20.97 -16.12
CA ARG A 78 -16.72 21.03 -17.45
C ARG A 78 -16.00 19.74 -17.81
N ALA A 79 -15.43 19.06 -16.83
CA ALA A 79 -14.68 17.83 -17.03
C ALA A 79 -14.62 17.00 -15.74
N VAL A 80 -14.57 15.67 -15.91
CA VAL A 80 -14.34 14.73 -14.83
C VAL A 80 -13.21 13.80 -15.24
N GLN A 81 -12.22 13.63 -14.37
CA GLN A 81 -11.16 12.65 -14.51
C GLN A 81 -11.31 11.58 -13.44
N VAL A 82 -11.23 10.31 -13.82
CA VAL A 82 -11.19 9.18 -12.88
C VAL A 82 -9.80 8.56 -12.87
N LEU A 83 -9.27 8.30 -11.68
CA LEU A 83 -7.91 7.79 -11.50
C LEU A 83 -7.90 6.61 -10.55
N PRO A 84 -8.11 5.39 -11.08
CA PRO A 84 -7.79 4.18 -10.34
C PRO A 84 -6.28 4.07 -10.11
N ASN A 85 -5.92 3.56 -8.94
CA ASN A 85 -4.55 3.47 -8.47
C ASN A 85 -3.67 2.75 -9.50
N LYS A 86 -2.63 3.47 -9.98
CA LYS A 86 -1.68 3.00 -10.97
C LYS A 86 -2.28 2.51 -12.29
N LEU A 87 -3.55 2.79 -12.60
CA LEU A 87 -4.10 2.57 -13.93
C LEU A 87 -3.89 3.78 -14.84
N GLY A 88 -4.11 5.00 -14.35
CA GLY A 88 -3.87 6.22 -15.13
C GLY A 88 -2.38 6.59 -15.28
N ASP A 89 -1.95 6.92 -16.51
CA ASP A 89 -0.61 7.45 -16.76
C ASP A 89 -0.58 8.95 -16.39
N PRO A 90 0.24 9.38 -15.41
CA PRO A 90 0.37 10.79 -15.05
C PRO A 90 0.95 11.67 -16.17
N ARG A 91 1.56 11.09 -17.21
CA ARG A 91 2.10 11.80 -18.38
C ARG A 91 1.08 12.01 -19.49
N ALA A 92 -0.03 11.27 -19.49
CA ALA A 92 -1.14 11.39 -20.43
C ALA A 92 -2.47 11.52 -19.65
N PRO A 93 -2.62 12.56 -18.81
CA PRO A 93 -3.77 12.70 -17.91
C PRO A 93 -5.12 12.73 -18.64
N GLU A 94 -5.15 13.17 -19.91
CA GLU A 94 -6.33 13.18 -20.76
C GLU A 94 -6.93 11.80 -21.02
N GLY A 95 -6.13 10.73 -20.98
CA GLY A 95 -6.62 9.35 -21.19
C GLY A 95 -7.64 8.87 -20.15
N ASN A 96 -7.69 9.58 -19.03
CA ASN A 96 -8.54 9.29 -17.88
C ASN A 96 -9.74 10.24 -17.76
N LEU A 97 -9.97 11.09 -18.76
CA LEU A 97 -11.19 11.90 -18.83
C LEU A 97 -12.40 11.02 -19.12
N MET A 98 -13.45 11.24 -18.33
CA MET A 98 -14.75 10.62 -18.49
C MET A 98 -15.50 11.23 -19.66
N GLU A 99 -16.36 10.45 -20.30
CA GLU A 99 -17.27 10.90 -21.35
C GLU A 99 -18.56 11.43 -20.73
N HIS A 100 -19.03 12.58 -21.24
CA HIS A 100 -20.30 13.17 -20.85
C HIS A 100 -21.43 12.65 -21.73
N VAL A 101 -22.55 12.25 -21.11
CA VAL A 101 -23.75 11.83 -21.83
C VAL A 101 -24.56 13.09 -22.21
N PRO A 102 -24.72 13.40 -23.51
CA PRO A 102 -25.34 14.64 -23.95
C PRO A 102 -26.74 14.86 -23.38
N GLY A 103 -26.98 16.08 -22.88
CA GLY A 103 -28.28 16.48 -22.33
C GLY A 103 -28.59 15.93 -20.94
N THR A 104 -27.62 15.31 -20.25
CA THR A 104 -27.78 14.79 -18.87
C THR A 104 -26.69 15.33 -17.95
N ASP A 105 -26.72 14.95 -16.67
CA ASP A 105 -25.63 15.16 -15.71
C ASP A 105 -24.72 13.92 -15.56
N VAL A 106 -24.82 12.94 -16.47
CA VAL A 106 -24.10 11.66 -16.38
C VAL A 106 -22.73 11.74 -17.07
N TRP A 107 -21.70 11.36 -16.31
CA TRP A 107 -20.35 11.12 -16.82
C TRP A 107 -19.98 9.66 -16.61
N HIS A 108 -19.36 9.02 -17.60
CA HIS A 108 -18.95 7.62 -17.52
C HIS A 108 -17.53 7.37 -18.04
N TRP A 109 -16.90 6.32 -17.52
CA TRP A 109 -15.63 5.81 -18.03
C TRP A 109 -15.53 4.32 -17.73
N THR A 110 -15.22 3.52 -18.75
CA THR A 110 -15.29 2.06 -18.66
C THR A 110 -13.97 1.41 -19.01
N LEU A 111 -13.53 0.48 -18.16
CA LEU A 111 -12.35 -0.37 -18.38
C LEU A 111 -12.73 -1.83 -18.50
N ARG A 112 -11.92 -2.58 -19.24
CA ARG A 112 -11.84 -4.04 -19.16
C ARG A 112 -10.72 -4.42 -18.19
N LEU A 113 -11.06 -5.09 -17.09
CA LEU A 113 -10.11 -5.49 -16.03
C LEU A 113 -10.22 -6.99 -15.76
N ARG A 114 -9.11 -7.63 -15.37
CA ARG A 114 -9.13 -9.02 -14.88
C ARG A 114 -9.93 -9.12 -13.58
N GLN A 115 -10.69 -10.20 -13.39
CA GLN A 115 -11.62 -10.42 -12.26
C GLN A 115 -10.96 -10.42 -10.88
N ASP A 116 -9.65 -10.58 -10.79
CA ASP A 116 -8.88 -10.56 -9.55
C ASP A 116 -8.33 -9.17 -9.20
N TRP A 117 -8.67 -8.13 -9.99
CA TRP A 117 -8.23 -6.76 -9.74
C TRP A 117 -8.91 -6.15 -8.51
N ARG A 118 -8.13 -5.36 -7.78
CA ARG A 118 -8.63 -4.40 -6.80
C ARG A 118 -7.79 -3.13 -6.79
N GLY A 119 -8.41 -2.02 -6.41
CA GLY A 119 -7.71 -0.77 -6.25
C GLY A 119 -8.60 0.35 -5.74
N THR A 120 -7.96 1.30 -5.07
CA THR A 120 -8.52 2.60 -4.76
C THR A 120 -8.62 3.45 -6.02
N TYR A 121 -9.54 4.41 -6.02
CA TYR A 121 -9.67 5.38 -7.09
C TYR A 121 -10.22 6.70 -6.56
N ASP A 122 -9.92 7.77 -7.30
CA ASP A 122 -10.41 9.12 -7.04
C ASP A 122 -10.98 9.75 -8.29
N PHE A 123 -11.91 10.68 -8.10
CA PHE A 123 -12.32 11.61 -9.13
C PHE A 123 -11.62 12.95 -8.95
N TYR A 124 -11.40 13.64 -10.05
CA TYR A 124 -10.96 15.03 -10.08
C TYR A 124 -11.90 15.79 -10.99
N VAL A 125 -12.57 16.79 -10.42
CA VAL A 125 -13.74 17.41 -11.06
C VAL A 125 -13.45 18.87 -11.29
N ASP A 126 -13.59 19.30 -12.54
CA ASP A 126 -13.53 20.70 -12.91
C ASP A 126 -14.94 21.28 -12.93
N GLU A 127 -15.29 22.08 -11.93
CA GLU A 127 -16.62 22.67 -11.75
C GLU A 127 -16.78 24.03 -12.46
N GLY A 128 -15.93 24.32 -13.45
CA GLY A 128 -16.02 25.54 -14.25
C GLY A 128 -15.30 26.74 -13.64
N ASP A 129 -14.77 26.61 -12.42
CA ASP A 129 -13.99 27.66 -11.78
C ASP A 129 -12.53 27.60 -12.28
N GLY A 130 -11.96 28.69 -12.78
CA GLY A 130 -10.53 28.74 -13.16
C GLY A 130 -10.21 28.43 -14.63
N PRO A 131 -8.91 28.22 -14.96
CA PRO A 131 -8.43 28.18 -16.33
C PRO A 131 -9.03 27.02 -17.15
N GLY A 132 -9.13 27.20 -18.46
CA GLY A 132 -9.54 26.15 -19.38
C GLY A 132 -8.42 25.13 -19.65
N PRO A 133 -8.75 23.99 -20.29
CA PRO A 133 -7.84 22.88 -20.56
C PRO A 133 -6.62 23.25 -21.42
N GLU A 134 -6.70 24.33 -22.19
CA GLU A 134 -5.61 24.90 -22.98
C GLU A 134 -4.47 25.51 -22.13
N SER A 135 -4.73 25.78 -20.85
CA SER A 135 -3.73 26.35 -19.94
C SER A 135 -2.73 25.30 -19.45
N ALA A 136 -1.44 25.67 -19.40
CA ALA A 136 -0.39 24.85 -18.80
C ALA A 136 -0.65 24.52 -17.30
N ASP A 137 -1.46 25.32 -16.62
CA ASP A 137 -1.79 25.13 -15.21
C ASP A 137 -3.03 24.27 -14.96
N TYR A 138 -3.81 23.96 -16.01
CA TYR A 138 -5.07 23.26 -15.89
C TYR A 138 -4.93 21.93 -15.15
N TRP A 139 -4.04 21.05 -15.61
CA TRP A 139 -3.85 19.74 -15.01
C TRP A 139 -3.32 19.80 -13.59
N ARG A 140 -2.43 20.75 -13.30
CA ARG A 140 -1.91 20.99 -11.95
C ARG A 140 -3.05 21.37 -11.00
N ARG A 141 -3.96 22.23 -11.45
CA ARG A 141 -5.14 22.64 -10.70
C ARG A 141 -6.16 21.52 -10.57
N LEU A 142 -6.48 20.79 -11.65
CA LEU A 142 -7.44 19.69 -11.61
C LEU A 142 -7.05 18.66 -10.54
N ARG A 143 -5.76 18.37 -10.41
CA ARG A 143 -5.21 17.47 -9.38
C ARG A 143 -5.42 17.93 -7.93
N THR A 144 -5.81 19.17 -7.68
CA THR A 144 -6.20 19.65 -6.34
C THR A 144 -7.72 19.56 -6.12
N ARG A 145 -8.52 19.35 -7.17
CA ARG A 145 -9.99 19.23 -7.13
C ARG A 145 -10.46 17.79 -6.97
N ARG A 146 -9.83 17.08 -6.04
CA ARG A 146 -10.16 15.68 -5.74
C ARG A 146 -11.56 15.54 -5.13
N ARG A 147 -12.25 14.46 -5.47
CA ARG A 147 -13.53 14.02 -4.92
C ARG A 147 -13.49 12.51 -4.71
N HIS A 148 -14.03 12.05 -3.58
CA HIS A 148 -14.36 10.64 -3.41
C HIS A 148 -15.64 10.32 -4.19
N ASP A 149 -15.87 9.04 -4.48
CA ASP A 149 -17.12 8.59 -5.10
C ASP A 149 -18.25 8.59 -4.07
N PRO A 150 -19.28 9.45 -4.20
CA PRO A 150 -20.37 9.55 -3.23
C PRO A 150 -21.33 8.36 -3.27
N LEU A 151 -21.34 7.56 -4.34
CA LEU A 151 -22.20 6.39 -4.51
C LEU A 151 -21.48 5.07 -4.15
N ASN A 152 -20.18 5.12 -3.91
CA ASN A 152 -19.42 3.97 -3.44
C ASN A 152 -19.45 3.89 -1.91
N ARG A 153 -20.02 2.80 -1.39
CA ARG A 153 -20.12 2.53 0.06
C ARG A 153 -18.82 2.01 0.66
N ARG A 154 -17.80 1.77 -0.16
CA ARG A 154 -16.50 1.23 0.21
C ARG A 154 -15.44 2.30 0.07
N ALA A 155 -14.81 2.63 1.18
CA ALA A 155 -13.70 3.57 1.20
C ALA A 155 -12.67 3.21 2.27
N LEU A 156 -11.44 3.65 2.06
CA LEU A 156 -10.36 3.59 3.04
C LEU A 156 -10.05 4.99 3.56
N PRO A 157 -9.62 5.12 4.83
CA PRO A 157 -9.09 6.38 5.32
C PRO A 157 -7.83 6.76 4.56
N ARG A 158 -7.59 8.06 4.39
CA ARG A 158 -6.31 8.54 3.88
C ARG A 158 -5.31 8.72 4.99
N ARG A 159 -4.05 8.53 4.62
CA ARG A 159 -2.91 8.85 5.46
C ARG A 159 -2.77 10.37 5.60
N TRP A 160 -2.56 10.84 6.83
CA TRP A 160 -2.49 12.27 7.19
C TRP A 160 -3.76 13.08 6.92
N GLY A 161 -4.91 12.41 6.86
CA GLY A 161 -6.22 13.05 6.79
C GLY A 161 -6.72 13.40 5.38
N GLY A 162 -7.83 14.14 5.35
CA GLY A 162 -8.61 14.42 4.14
C GLY A 162 -9.72 13.41 3.89
N ASP A 163 -10.50 13.65 2.83
CA ASP A 163 -11.60 12.77 2.43
C ASP A 163 -11.12 11.33 2.24
N PRO A 164 -11.95 10.32 2.58
CA PRO A 164 -11.59 8.93 2.35
C PRO A 164 -11.37 8.67 0.84
N VAL A 165 -10.76 7.53 0.52
CA VAL A 165 -10.54 7.10 -0.86
C VAL A 165 -11.44 5.92 -1.18
N SER A 166 -12.26 6.07 -2.23
CA SER A 166 -13.15 5.00 -2.69
C SER A 166 -12.33 3.86 -3.26
N TYR A 167 -12.85 2.64 -3.17
CA TYR A 167 -12.17 1.49 -3.76
C TYR A 167 -13.12 0.47 -4.37
N ALA A 168 -12.58 -0.31 -5.30
CA ALA A 168 -13.28 -1.39 -5.95
C ALA A 168 -12.47 -2.69 -5.83
N GLU A 169 -13.20 -3.79 -5.67
CA GLU A 169 -12.70 -5.15 -5.64
C GLU A 169 -13.59 -5.96 -6.57
N LEU A 170 -13.00 -6.58 -7.58
CA LEU A 170 -13.74 -7.44 -8.50
C LEU A 170 -14.04 -8.80 -7.85
N PRO A 171 -15.03 -9.56 -8.35
CA PRO A 171 -15.53 -10.78 -7.71
C PRO A 171 -14.47 -11.82 -7.32
N ALA A 172 -13.37 -11.94 -8.07
CA ALA A 172 -12.29 -12.88 -7.79
C ALA A 172 -11.07 -12.23 -7.08
N ALA A 173 -11.18 -10.97 -6.66
CA ALA A 173 -10.11 -10.28 -5.94
C ALA A 173 -9.82 -10.96 -4.59
N PRO A 174 -8.56 -10.92 -4.10
CA PRO A 174 -8.21 -11.59 -2.86
C PRO A 174 -9.03 -11.08 -1.67
N SER A 175 -9.49 -12.03 -0.84
CA SER A 175 -10.41 -11.77 0.27
C SER A 175 -9.80 -10.88 1.36
N ALA A 176 -10.58 -9.89 1.82
CA ALA A 176 -10.26 -9.06 2.98
C ALA A 176 -10.81 -9.61 4.32
N ARG A 177 -11.21 -10.90 4.36
CA ARG A 177 -11.79 -11.57 5.54
C ARG A 177 -11.04 -11.30 6.84
N ASP A 178 -9.71 -11.35 6.80
CA ASP A 178 -8.87 -11.27 7.99
C ASP A 178 -8.92 -9.89 8.65
N TRP A 179 -9.44 -8.89 7.95
CA TRP A 179 -9.60 -7.53 8.45
C TRP A 179 -10.98 -7.24 9.03
N LEU A 180 -11.94 -8.16 8.86
CA LEU A 180 -13.30 -7.94 9.32
C LEU A 180 -13.41 -8.19 10.84
N PRO A 181 -14.21 -7.38 11.55
CA PRO A 181 -14.49 -7.63 12.96
C PRO A 181 -15.13 -9.01 13.17
N ARG A 182 -14.66 -9.73 14.20
CA ARG A 182 -15.25 -11.00 14.64
C ARG A 182 -16.01 -10.80 15.96
N PRO A 183 -17.34 -10.96 15.97
CA PRO A 183 -18.12 -10.87 17.21
C PRO A 183 -17.59 -11.84 18.28
N GLY A 184 -17.36 -11.34 19.49
CA GLY A 184 -16.87 -12.15 20.61
C GLY A 184 -15.40 -12.60 20.54
N GLY A 185 -14.64 -12.18 19.51
CA GLY A 185 -13.22 -12.48 19.39
C GLY A 185 -12.40 -11.81 20.51
N ALA A 186 -11.37 -12.51 21.00
CA ALA A 186 -10.42 -11.94 21.94
C ALA A 186 -9.68 -10.75 21.30
N ARG A 187 -9.60 -9.62 22.02
CA ARG A 187 -9.04 -8.38 21.50
C ARG A 187 -7.71 -8.05 22.14
N GLY A 188 -6.72 -7.77 21.32
CA GLY A 188 -5.45 -7.21 21.76
C GLY A 188 -5.62 -5.80 22.32
N GLU A 189 -4.58 -5.35 23.00
CA GLU A 189 -4.49 -4.01 23.56
C GLU A 189 -3.58 -3.16 22.68
N VAL A 190 -4.05 -1.96 22.32
CA VAL A 190 -3.25 -0.95 21.64
C VAL A 190 -3.00 0.20 22.59
N SER A 191 -1.73 0.59 22.73
CA SER A 191 -1.29 1.74 23.52
C SER A 191 -0.41 2.65 22.66
N VAL A 192 -0.33 3.94 23.03
CA VAL A 192 0.47 4.94 22.30
C VAL A 192 1.51 5.49 23.26
N HIS A 193 2.75 5.59 22.78
CA HIS A 193 3.89 6.03 23.57
C HIS A 193 4.72 7.04 22.79
N ASP A 194 5.35 7.98 23.49
CA ASP A 194 6.44 8.79 22.94
C ASP A 194 7.76 8.16 23.38
N VAL A 195 8.52 7.61 22.44
CA VAL A 195 9.81 6.94 22.68
C VAL A 195 10.92 7.97 22.49
N PRO A 196 11.70 8.31 23.53
CA PRO A 196 12.86 9.19 23.38
C PRO A 196 13.88 8.61 22.42
N SER A 197 14.52 9.46 21.62
CA SER A 197 15.53 9.06 20.65
C SER A 197 16.64 10.08 20.57
N GLU A 198 17.86 9.65 20.89
CA GLU A 198 19.07 10.42 20.63
C GLU A 198 19.44 10.36 19.15
N ARG A 199 19.22 9.19 18.51
CA ARG A 199 19.47 8.99 17.07
C ARG A 199 18.67 9.94 16.18
N LEU A 200 17.42 10.21 16.54
CA LEU A 200 16.51 11.07 15.76
C LEU A 200 16.43 12.50 16.30
N GLY A 201 17.08 12.79 17.43
CA GLY A 201 17.06 14.11 18.06
C GLY A 201 15.66 14.52 18.57
N GLY A 202 15.10 13.76 19.51
CA GLY A 202 13.82 14.09 20.14
C GLY A 202 13.06 12.88 20.65
N SER A 203 11.82 12.71 20.20
CA SER A 203 11.00 11.53 20.49
C SER A 203 10.19 11.11 19.28
N ARG A 204 9.93 9.81 19.17
CA ARG A 204 9.11 9.20 18.13
C ARG A 204 7.84 8.65 18.77
N ARG A 205 6.68 9.04 18.26
CA ARG A 205 5.42 8.38 18.63
C ARG A 205 5.43 6.95 18.11
N VAL A 206 5.01 6.01 18.95
CA VAL A 206 4.93 4.58 18.65
C VAL A 206 3.61 4.02 19.15
N TRP A 207 2.86 3.33 18.28
CA TRP A 207 1.78 2.47 18.72
C TRP A 207 2.34 1.10 19.08
N THR A 208 1.90 0.54 20.19
CA THR A 208 2.23 -0.83 20.58
C THR A 208 0.96 -1.67 20.64
N TYR A 209 0.95 -2.78 19.92
CA TYR A 209 -0.07 -3.81 20.03
C TYR A 209 0.45 -4.99 20.86
N ARG A 210 -0.37 -5.44 21.80
CA ARG A 210 -0.13 -6.63 22.63
C ARG A 210 -1.32 -7.58 22.48
N PRO A 211 -1.10 -8.89 22.24
CA PRO A 211 -2.19 -9.79 21.94
C PRO A 211 -3.00 -10.15 23.19
N ALA A 212 -4.27 -10.51 22.98
CA ALA A 212 -5.14 -10.98 24.04
C ALA A 212 -4.55 -12.23 24.71
N GLY A 213 -4.75 -12.37 26.03
CA GLY A 213 -4.34 -13.60 26.73
C GLY A 213 -2.83 -13.80 26.92
N ALA A 214 -1.96 -12.89 26.47
CA ALA A 214 -0.51 -13.00 26.64
C ALA A 214 0.01 -12.72 28.07
N ARG A 215 -0.83 -12.86 29.10
CA ARG A 215 -0.37 -12.77 30.50
C ARG A 215 0.48 -13.99 30.81
N GLY A 216 1.73 -13.78 31.23
CA GLY A 216 2.68 -14.85 31.50
C GLY A 216 3.37 -15.41 30.25
N ALA A 217 3.10 -14.88 29.06
CA ALA A 217 3.91 -15.19 27.89
C ALA A 217 5.34 -14.69 28.11
N THR A 218 6.31 -15.49 27.68
CA THR A 218 7.72 -15.13 27.65
C THR A 218 8.18 -15.14 26.20
N ASP A 219 9.13 -14.27 25.85
CA ASP A 219 9.87 -14.37 24.59
C ASP A 219 8.97 -14.32 23.33
N LEU A 220 8.11 -13.31 23.23
CA LEU A 220 7.17 -13.09 22.13
C LEU A 220 7.90 -12.59 20.86
N PRO A 221 7.54 -13.08 19.66
CA PRO A 221 7.98 -12.49 18.40
C PRO A 221 7.66 -10.99 18.31
N VAL A 222 8.45 -10.26 17.54
CA VAL A 222 8.29 -8.81 17.35
C VAL A 222 7.99 -8.50 15.89
N LEU A 223 7.00 -7.63 15.67
CA LEU A 223 6.75 -6.97 14.39
C LEU A 223 7.04 -5.48 14.54
N VAL A 224 8.03 -4.96 13.83
CA VAL A 224 8.21 -3.52 13.61
C VAL A 224 7.54 -3.15 12.30
N LEU A 225 6.40 -2.46 12.34
CA LEU A 225 5.66 -2.06 11.14
C LEU A 225 5.74 -0.54 10.92
N LEU A 226 6.41 -0.15 9.85
CA LEU A 226 6.63 1.25 9.48
C LEU A 226 5.35 1.91 8.95
N ASP A 227 5.32 3.25 8.92
CA ASP A 227 4.12 4.06 8.67
C ASP A 227 3.00 3.77 9.67
N GLY A 228 3.40 3.70 10.95
CA GLY A 228 2.58 3.22 12.04
C GLY A 228 1.28 3.98 12.21
N GLU A 229 1.29 5.29 11.99
CA GLU A 229 0.13 6.17 12.13
C GLU A 229 -0.99 5.82 11.16
N HIS A 230 -0.67 5.20 10.03
CA HIS A 230 -1.69 4.78 9.07
C HIS A 230 -2.21 3.38 9.38
N TRP A 231 -1.32 2.44 9.71
CA TRP A 231 -1.71 1.08 10.09
C TRP A 231 -2.55 1.05 11.37
N GLN A 232 -2.22 1.92 12.32
CA GLN A 232 -2.94 2.11 13.57
C GLN A 232 -3.05 3.61 13.89
N PRO A 233 -4.26 4.17 14.08
CA PRO A 233 -5.54 3.48 14.25
C PRO A 233 -6.36 3.28 12.97
N HIS A 234 -5.86 3.66 11.78
CA HIS A 234 -6.74 3.86 10.62
C HIS A 234 -7.05 2.60 9.80
N LEU A 235 -6.09 1.70 9.58
CA LEU A 235 -6.32 0.53 8.71
C LEU A 235 -6.73 -0.75 9.45
N GLY A 236 -6.80 -0.71 10.79
CA GLY A 236 -7.29 -1.82 11.60
C GLY A 236 -6.28 -2.96 11.79
N LEU A 237 -4.98 -2.64 11.91
CA LEU A 237 -3.94 -3.67 12.11
C LEU A 237 -4.23 -4.57 13.32
N ALA A 238 -4.65 -4.00 14.45
CA ALA A 238 -4.95 -4.80 15.64
C ALA A 238 -5.98 -5.90 15.36
N GLN A 239 -7.02 -5.60 14.56
CA GLN A 239 -8.03 -6.57 14.16
C GLN A 239 -7.46 -7.67 13.27
N LEU A 240 -6.56 -7.32 12.35
CA LEU A 240 -5.85 -8.32 11.54
C LEU A 240 -5.06 -9.28 12.45
N LEU A 241 -4.23 -8.73 13.34
CA LEU A 241 -3.37 -9.52 14.21
C LEU A 241 -4.19 -10.43 15.13
N ASP A 242 -5.25 -9.90 15.74
CA ASP A 242 -6.18 -10.68 16.56
C ASP A 242 -6.77 -11.86 15.79
N ASN A 243 -7.21 -11.62 14.54
CA ASN A 243 -7.80 -12.65 13.69
C ASN A 243 -6.81 -13.72 13.26
N LEU A 244 -5.59 -13.34 12.87
CA LEU A 244 -4.55 -14.28 12.47
C LEU A 244 -4.06 -15.13 13.67
N ILE A 245 -3.97 -14.54 14.86
CA ILE A 245 -3.61 -15.25 16.09
C ILE A 245 -4.73 -16.20 16.51
N ALA A 246 -6.00 -15.75 16.46
CA ALA A 246 -7.15 -16.59 16.79
C ALA A 246 -7.29 -17.79 15.84
N ASP A 247 -6.93 -17.62 14.56
CA ASP A 247 -6.90 -18.71 13.58
C ASP A 247 -5.66 -19.60 13.68
N GLY A 248 -4.73 -19.31 14.60
CA GLY A 248 -3.46 -20.05 14.75
C GLY A 248 -2.52 -19.91 13.55
N ARG A 249 -2.74 -18.92 12.67
CA ARG A 249 -1.94 -18.69 11.46
C ARG A 249 -0.62 -17.97 11.76
N ILE A 250 -0.57 -17.21 12.84
CA ILE A 250 0.66 -16.63 13.40
C ILE A 250 0.68 -16.84 14.92
N PRO A 251 1.87 -16.97 15.54
CA PRO A 251 1.98 -16.95 17.00
C PRO A 251 1.56 -15.59 17.57
N PRO A 252 1.12 -15.53 18.84
CA PRO A 252 0.99 -14.25 19.55
C PRO A 252 2.30 -13.47 19.46
N LEU A 253 2.23 -12.18 19.12
CA LEU A 253 3.39 -11.31 18.91
C LEU A 253 3.15 -9.91 19.49
N VAL A 254 4.22 -9.16 19.76
CA VAL A 254 4.15 -7.72 20.05
C VAL A 254 4.44 -6.95 18.77
N ALA A 255 3.59 -5.99 18.42
CA ALA A 255 3.84 -5.10 17.28
C ALA A 255 4.18 -3.69 17.75
N LEU A 256 5.23 -3.11 17.16
CA LEU A 256 5.74 -1.76 17.38
C LEU A 256 5.58 -0.98 16.08
N LEU A 257 4.89 0.15 16.13
CA LEU A 257 4.56 0.91 14.94
C LEU A 257 5.05 2.35 15.09
N PRO A 258 6.27 2.69 14.67
CA PRO A 258 6.76 4.07 14.72
C PRO A 258 6.02 4.98 13.72
N ASP A 259 5.67 6.18 14.18
CA ASP A 259 5.04 7.25 13.39
C ASP A 259 6.00 7.81 12.34
N SER A 260 5.57 7.93 11.09
CA SER A 260 6.36 8.58 10.06
C SER A 260 6.28 10.13 10.08
N VAL A 261 5.45 10.71 10.97
CA VAL A 261 5.28 12.13 11.27
C VAL A 261 4.71 12.94 10.10
N ASP A 262 5.50 13.15 9.04
CA ASP A 262 5.11 13.88 7.85
C ASP A 262 5.88 13.40 6.62
N VAL A 263 5.61 14.00 5.46
CA VAL A 263 6.26 13.62 4.19
C VAL A 263 7.78 13.78 4.26
N ALA A 264 8.27 14.88 4.82
CA ALA A 264 9.69 15.21 4.81
C ALA A 264 10.47 14.30 5.76
N THR A 265 9.98 14.13 6.99
CA THR A 265 10.55 13.19 7.96
C THR A 265 10.52 11.77 7.43
N ARG A 266 9.41 11.34 6.81
CA ARG A 266 9.34 10.01 6.20
C ARG A 266 10.41 9.77 5.14
N TRP A 267 10.69 10.74 4.27
CA TRP A 267 11.77 10.62 3.29
C TRP A 267 13.15 10.56 3.96
N SER A 268 13.36 11.40 4.97
CA SER A 268 14.60 11.40 5.76
C SER A 268 14.83 10.06 6.45
N ASP A 269 13.80 9.49 7.06
CA ASP A 269 13.88 8.26 7.86
C ASP A 269 13.88 7.00 6.99
N LEU A 270 13.07 6.98 5.94
CA LEU A 270 12.75 5.75 5.18
C LEU A 270 13.48 5.63 3.83
N ALA A 271 14.49 6.46 3.57
CA ALA A 271 15.39 6.31 2.43
C ALA A 271 16.73 5.71 2.86
N CYS A 272 16.70 4.48 3.39
CA CYS A 272 17.88 3.75 3.89
C CYS A 272 18.67 4.52 4.97
N SER A 273 18.01 5.31 5.83
CA SER A 273 18.69 6.08 6.87
C SER A 273 19.30 5.17 7.94
N ARG A 274 20.60 5.38 8.22
CA ARG A 274 21.30 4.69 9.31
C ARG A 274 20.81 5.10 10.68
N ASP A 275 20.55 6.39 10.87
CA ASP A 275 20.10 6.90 12.17
C ASP A 275 18.72 6.35 12.50
N PHE A 276 17.84 6.21 11.49
CA PHE A 276 16.54 5.58 11.69
C PHE A 276 16.67 4.08 12.02
N VAL A 277 17.52 3.33 11.30
CA VAL A 277 17.76 1.91 11.65
C VAL A 277 18.36 1.77 13.05
N ALA A 278 19.29 2.65 13.43
CA ALA A 278 19.86 2.67 14.77
C ALA A 278 18.82 3.03 15.84
N PHE A 279 17.85 3.92 15.56
CA PHE A 279 16.70 4.12 16.44
C PHE A 279 15.89 2.83 16.60
N LEU A 280 15.61 2.11 15.51
CA LEU A 280 14.87 0.85 15.60
C LEU A 280 15.63 -0.20 16.43
N GLU A 281 16.93 -0.36 16.19
CA GLU A 281 17.79 -1.38 16.81
C GLU A 281 18.17 -1.05 18.26
N ASP A 282 18.72 0.13 18.50
CA ASP A 282 19.38 0.51 19.76
C ASP A 282 18.43 1.17 20.77
N GLU A 283 17.29 1.70 20.31
CA GLU A 283 16.40 2.50 21.17
C GLU A 283 15.01 1.87 21.27
N LEU A 284 14.35 1.61 20.13
CA LEU A 284 12.98 1.11 20.10
C LEU A 284 12.84 -0.32 20.62
N LEU A 285 13.68 -1.25 20.12
CA LEU A 285 13.63 -2.64 20.56
C LEU A 285 14.00 -2.80 22.05
N PRO A 286 15.06 -2.16 22.59
CA PRO A 286 15.33 -2.16 24.02
C PRO A 286 14.23 -1.50 24.86
N TRP A 287 13.66 -0.39 24.38
CA TRP A 287 12.52 0.25 25.03
C TRP A 287 11.31 -0.70 25.16
N ALA A 288 11.06 -1.51 24.14
CA ALA A 288 9.99 -2.51 24.14
C ALA A 288 10.33 -3.69 25.06
N ALA A 289 11.57 -4.18 25.07
CA ALA A 289 12.03 -5.27 25.95
C ALA A 289 11.91 -4.92 27.44
N ALA A 290 12.07 -3.65 27.80
CA ALA A 290 11.84 -3.19 29.17
C ALA A 290 10.37 -3.22 29.61
N ARG A 291 9.40 -3.34 28.68
CA ARG A 291 7.95 -3.23 28.94
C ARG A 291 7.17 -4.49 28.59
N HIS A 292 7.71 -5.29 27.69
CA HIS A 292 7.06 -6.45 27.11
C HIS A 292 8.04 -7.61 27.04
N PRO A 293 7.58 -8.86 27.20
CA PRO A 293 8.43 -10.03 27.15
C PRO A 293 8.74 -10.39 25.70
N VAL A 294 9.46 -9.52 24.98
CA VAL A 294 9.79 -9.72 23.55
C VAL A 294 11.10 -10.46 23.36
N THR A 295 11.24 -11.08 22.20
CA THR A 295 12.41 -11.87 21.81
C THR A 295 13.64 -11.02 21.43
N GLU A 296 14.82 -11.54 21.76
CA GLU A 296 16.11 -11.09 21.22
C GLU A 296 16.57 -11.92 20.01
N ASP A 297 15.85 -12.98 19.64
CA ASP A 297 16.13 -13.78 18.45
C ASP A 297 15.74 -13.01 17.16
N PRO A 298 16.71 -12.68 16.27
CA PRO A 298 16.40 -12.03 15.00
C PRO A 298 15.49 -12.87 14.10
N ALA A 299 15.54 -14.20 14.15
CA ALA A 299 14.70 -15.07 13.34
C ALA A 299 13.20 -14.93 13.67
N ARG A 300 12.87 -14.33 14.82
CA ARG A 300 11.51 -14.07 15.32
C ARG A 300 11.16 -12.59 15.37
N THR A 301 12.00 -11.76 14.75
CA THR A 301 11.79 -10.32 14.62
C THR A 301 11.59 -9.97 13.15
N VAL A 302 10.44 -9.37 12.84
CA VAL A 302 10.05 -8.93 11.51
C VAL A 302 10.08 -7.41 11.46
N VAL A 303 10.77 -6.84 10.47
CA VAL A 303 10.59 -5.45 10.06
C VAL A 303 9.78 -5.42 8.77
N ALA A 304 8.73 -4.61 8.74
CA ALA A 304 7.77 -4.58 7.64
C ALA A 304 7.45 -3.15 7.21
N GLY A 305 7.23 -2.94 5.91
CA GLY A 305 6.81 -1.65 5.40
C GLY A 305 6.43 -1.64 3.93
N GLN A 306 5.86 -0.51 3.51
CA GLN A 306 5.37 -0.29 2.15
C GLN A 306 6.12 0.85 1.48
N SER A 307 6.37 0.76 0.17
CA SER A 307 7.06 1.85 -0.56
C SER A 307 8.46 2.12 0.04
N LEU A 308 8.74 3.35 0.51
CA LEU A 308 9.94 3.65 1.29
C LEU A 308 10.09 2.77 2.54
N GLY A 309 8.99 2.46 3.23
CA GLY A 309 9.03 1.52 4.35
C GLY A 309 9.48 0.13 3.93
N GLY A 310 9.13 -0.33 2.71
CA GLY A 310 9.59 -1.61 2.19
C GLY A 310 11.09 -1.60 1.85
N LEU A 311 11.57 -0.49 1.28
CA LEU A 311 13.00 -0.25 1.06
C LEU A 311 13.77 -0.28 2.40
N THR A 312 13.30 0.48 3.40
CA THR A 312 13.92 0.51 4.73
C THR A 312 13.81 -0.79 5.48
N ALA A 313 12.73 -1.57 5.34
CA ALA A 313 12.62 -2.89 5.95
C ALA A 313 13.71 -3.84 5.44
N ALA A 314 13.92 -3.88 4.11
CA ALA A 314 15.00 -4.66 3.53
C ALA A 314 16.38 -4.14 3.96
N TYR A 315 16.57 -2.82 3.98
CA TYR A 315 17.81 -2.19 4.45
C TYR A 315 18.11 -2.50 5.91
N ALA A 316 17.12 -2.40 6.81
CA ALA A 316 17.26 -2.68 8.24
C ALA A 316 17.68 -4.13 8.50
N ALA A 317 17.11 -5.10 7.78
CA ALA A 317 17.55 -6.49 7.88
C ALA A 317 19.03 -6.67 7.45
N LEU A 318 19.49 -5.95 6.43
CA LEU A 318 20.86 -6.07 5.93
C LEU A 318 21.89 -5.27 6.76
N ALA A 319 21.45 -4.16 7.38
CA ALA A 319 22.26 -3.28 8.22
C ALA A 319 22.37 -3.83 9.66
N ALA A 320 21.28 -4.39 10.18
CA ALA A 320 21.15 -4.90 11.55
C ALA A 320 20.61 -6.35 11.60
N PRO A 321 21.27 -7.32 10.92
CA PRO A 321 20.80 -8.71 10.84
C PRO A 321 20.80 -9.44 12.20
N GLY A 322 21.52 -8.91 13.20
CA GLY A 322 21.50 -9.41 14.58
C GLY A 322 20.18 -9.14 15.31
N ARG A 323 19.38 -8.17 14.83
CA ARG A 323 18.05 -7.87 15.39
C ARG A 323 16.91 -8.09 14.42
N PHE A 324 17.12 -7.93 13.12
CA PHE A 324 16.08 -8.12 12.10
C PHE A 324 16.41 -9.29 11.18
N GLY A 325 15.92 -10.49 11.51
CA GLY A 325 16.10 -11.68 10.68
C GLY A 325 15.07 -11.81 9.55
N ASN A 326 14.03 -10.96 9.52
CA ASN A 326 12.97 -11.03 8.53
C ASN A 326 12.58 -9.65 8.03
N ALA A 327 12.59 -9.45 6.72
CA ALA A 327 12.10 -8.24 6.06
C ALA A 327 10.85 -8.55 5.23
N LEU A 328 9.76 -7.85 5.51
CA LEU A 328 8.53 -7.87 4.71
C LEU A 328 8.42 -6.55 3.95
N ALA A 329 8.70 -6.55 2.66
CA ALA A 329 8.72 -5.35 1.83
C ALA A 329 7.61 -5.40 0.76
N GLN A 330 6.64 -4.50 0.90
CA GLN A 330 5.52 -4.40 -0.03
C GLN A 330 5.70 -3.20 -0.95
N SER A 331 5.72 -3.42 -2.25
CA SER A 331 5.91 -2.38 -3.26
C SER A 331 7.13 -1.50 -2.94
N GLY A 332 8.19 -2.12 -2.43
CA GLY A 332 9.36 -1.42 -1.92
C GLY A 332 9.97 -0.51 -3.00
N SER A 333 10.41 0.69 -2.61
CA SER A 333 10.99 1.66 -3.53
C SER A 333 12.41 1.30 -3.97
N PHE A 334 12.63 0.08 -4.44
CA PHE A 334 13.94 -0.44 -4.84
C PHE A 334 14.48 0.18 -6.12
N TRP A 335 13.68 0.98 -6.83
CA TRP A 335 14.17 1.89 -7.88
C TRP A 335 15.07 3.00 -7.31
N TRP A 336 14.97 3.30 -6.01
CA TRP A 336 15.68 4.41 -5.39
C TRP A 336 17.21 4.18 -5.38
N PRO A 337 18.00 5.25 -5.56
CA PRO A 337 17.61 6.62 -5.93
C PRO A 337 17.19 6.78 -7.40
N ASP A 338 16.43 7.82 -7.73
CA ASP A 338 16.22 8.23 -9.13
C ASP A 338 17.45 9.02 -9.60
N GLY A 339 18.31 8.42 -10.43
CA GLY A 339 19.50 9.06 -10.98
C GLY A 339 20.76 8.19 -10.88
N PRO A 340 21.94 8.80 -10.64
CA PRO A 340 23.15 8.04 -10.35
C PRO A 340 22.91 7.07 -9.20
N ASP A 341 23.52 5.89 -9.28
CA ASP A 341 23.37 4.81 -8.30
C ASP A 341 21.95 4.24 -8.16
N ALA A 342 21.08 4.39 -9.16
CA ALA A 342 19.75 3.78 -9.15
C ALA A 342 19.77 2.31 -8.74
N GLU A 343 18.76 1.91 -7.97
CA GLU A 343 18.69 0.57 -7.36
C GLU A 343 19.86 0.28 -6.43
N TRP A 344 20.31 1.29 -5.69
CA TRP A 344 21.48 1.24 -4.82
C TRP A 344 21.45 0.02 -3.89
N LEU A 345 20.31 -0.25 -3.25
CA LEU A 345 20.22 -1.38 -2.31
C LEU A 345 20.37 -2.73 -3.01
N THR A 346 19.83 -2.88 -4.22
CA THR A 346 19.99 -4.08 -5.05
C THR A 346 21.47 -4.29 -5.39
N ALA A 347 22.18 -3.24 -5.81
CA ALA A 347 23.62 -3.32 -6.07
C ALA A 347 24.41 -3.72 -4.81
N ARG A 348 24.07 -3.18 -3.64
CA ARG A 348 24.73 -3.57 -2.39
C ARG A 348 24.46 -5.02 -1.98
N ILE A 349 23.28 -5.56 -2.26
CA ILE A 349 22.99 -6.99 -2.04
C ILE A 349 23.87 -7.85 -2.95
N ALA A 350 24.00 -7.49 -4.23
CA ALA A 350 24.83 -8.22 -5.19
C ALA A 350 26.32 -8.27 -4.78
N GLU A 351 26.82 -7.21 -4.13
CA GLU A 351 28.22 -7.07 -3.72
C GLU A 351 28.51 -7.63 -2.31
N SER A 352 27.47 -8.01 -1.55
CA SER A 352 27.61 -8.44 -0.16
C SER A 352 27.48 -9.95 -0.02
N PRO A 353 28.15 -10.58 0.97
CA PRO A 353 27.88 -11.97 1.30
C PRO A 353 26.45 -12.14 1.82
N ARG A 354 25.87 -13.33 1.60
CA ARG A 354 24.57 -13.70 2.17
C ARG A 354 24.59 -13.55 3.69
N LEU A 355 23.57 -12.87 4.23
CA LEU A 355 23.32 -12.72 5.66
C LEU A 355 22.20 -13.67 6.12
N PRO A 356 22.09 -13.99 7.42
CA PRO A 356 21.04 -14.87 7.94
C PRO A 356 19.69 -14.13 8.05
N VAL A 357 19.22 -13.57 6.94
CA VAL A 357 17.96 -12.81 6.86
C VAL A 357 17.08 -13.38 5.76
N ARG A 358 15.77 -13.29 5.97
CA ARG A 358 14.75 -13.74 5.01
C ARG A 358 13.97 -12.55 4.47
N PHE A 359 13.62 -12.62 3.19
CA PHE A 359 12.85 -11.59 2.51
C PHE A 359 11.49 -12.13 2.10
N TRP A 360 10.45 -11.35 2.35
CA TRP A 360 9.15 -11.52 1.74
C TRP A 360 8.80 -10.24 0.96
N LEU A 361 8.62 -10.40 -0.35
CA LEU A 361 8.46 -9.31 -1.31
C LEU A 361 7.11 -9.43 -2.03
N SER A 362 6.33 -8.35 -2.10
CA SER A 362 5.09 -8.31 -2.89
C SER A 362 4.97 -7.03 -3.71
N PHE A 363 4.55 -7.10 -4.97
CA PHE A 363 4.42 -5.94 -5.86
C PHE A 363 3.14 -5.99 -6.69
N GLY A 364 2.55 -4.83 -6.94
CA GLY A 364 1.40 -4.71 -7.84
C GLY A 364 1.82 -4.79 -9.30
N GLU A 365 1.11 -5.59 -10.09
CA GLU A 365 1.30 -5.71 -11.55
C GLU A 365 1.18 -4.35 -12.27
N GLN A 366 0.41 -3.41 -11.69
CA GLN A 366 0.19 -2.09 -12.27
C GLN A 366 1.32 -1.09 -11.94
N GLU A 367 2.34 -1.48 -11.18
CA GLU A 367 3.41 -0.58 -10.75
C GLU A 367 4.57 -0.49 -11.76
N TRP A 368 4.32 0.00 -12.97
CA TRP A 368 5.28 -0.05 -14.10
C TRP A 368 6.66 0.57 -13.83
N VAL A 369 6.79 1.47 -12.84
CA VAL A 369 8.09 2.00 -12.39
C VAL A 369 8.79 1.07 -11.40
N ALA A 370 8.06 0.56 -10.40
CA ALA A 370 8.63 -0.21 -9.30
C ALA A 370 8.83 -1.68 -9.66
N LEU A 371 7.93 -2.25 -10.45
CA LEU A 371 7.91 -3.68 -10.78
C LEU A 371 9.17 -4.15 -11.51
N PRO A 372 9.73 -3.42 -12.51
CA PRO A 372 11.00 -3.82 -13.11
C PRO A 372 12.17 -3.87 -12.12
N ALA A 373 12.27 -2.89 -11.22
CA ALA A 373 13.31 -2.86 -10.18
C ALA A 373 13.11 -4.01 -9.17
N ALA A 374 11.86 -4.32 -8.83
CA ALA A 374 11.51 -5.44 -7.97
C ALA A 374 11.89 -6.81 -8.56
N ARG A 375 11.64 -7.00 -9.86
CA ARG A 375 12.03 -8.23 -10.57
C ARG A 375 13.56 -8.38 -10.62
N ARG A 376 14.30 -7.29 -10.85
CA ARG A 376 15.77 -7.29 -10.73
C ARG A 376 16.24 -7.63 -9.33
N LEU A 377 15.62 -7.05 -8.29
CA LEU A 377 15.93 -7.41 -6.90
C LEU A 377 15.69 -8.90 -6.62
N ARG A 378 14.57 -9.47 -7.06
CA ARG A 378 14.30 -10.91 -6.93
C ARG A 378 15.41 -11.74 -7.56
N ASP A 379 15.83 -11.38 -8.77
CA ASP A 379 16.88 -12.11 -9.50
C ASP A 379 18.23 -11.97 -8.79
N THR A 380 18.54 -10.79 -8.26
CA THR A 380 19.73 -10.53 -7.42
C THR A 380 19.70 -11.32 -6.11
N LEU A 381 18.57 -11.36 -5.40
CA LEU A 381 18.44 -12.15 -4.17
C LEU A 381 18.72 -13.62 -4.45
N THR A 382 18.17 -14.14 -5.55
CA THR A 382 18.40 -15.52 -5.97
C THR A 382 19.89 -15.78 -6.25
N SER A 383 20.54 -14.92 -7.06
CA SER A 383 21.97 -15.10 -7.39
C SER A 383 22.92 -14.85 -6.21
N SER A 384 22.49 -14.07 -5.21
CA SER A 384 23.21 -13.85 -3.96
C SER A 384 22.94 -14.94 -2.89
N GLY A 385 22.21 -16.00 -3.23
CA GLY A 385 21.98 -17.17 -2.37
C GLY A 385 20.81 -17.06 -1.39
N TYR A 386 19.94 -16.05 -1.52
CA TYR A 386 18.68 -15.95 -0.77
C TYR A 386 17.56 -16.75 -1.44
N GLU A 387 17.78 -18.06 -1.62
CA GLU A 387 16.82 -18.99 -2.24
C GLU A 387 15.54 -19.15 -1.41
N ASP A 388 15.59 -18.76 -0.13
CA ASP A 388 14.49 -18.72 0.81
C ASP A 388 13.69 -17.41 0.78
N ALA A 389 13.98 -16.50 -0.15
CA ALA A 389 13.18 -15.30 -0.37
C ALA A 389 11.84 -15.62 -1.08
N SER A 390 10.75 -15.11 -0.53
CA SER A 390 9.41 -15.18 -1.12
C SER A 390 9.16 -13.95 -1.99
N TYR A 391 8.67 -14.14 -3.22
CA TYR A 391 8.30 -13.06 -4.14
C TYR A 391 6.90 -13.27 -4.73
N ARG A 392 6.06 -12.24 -4.68
CA ARG A 392 4.69 -12.28 -5.21
C ARG A 392 4.36 -11.05 -6.04
N GLU A 393 3.63 -11.26 -7.12
CA GLU A 393 2.96 -10.20 -7.86
C GLU A 393 1.45 -10.33 -7.66
N PHE A 394 0.75 -9.21 -7.50
CA PHE A 394 -0.71 -9.19 -7.34
C PHE A 394 -1.36 -8.23 -8.33
N ASN A 395 -2.59 -8.53 -8.75
CA ASN A 395 -3.32 -7.66 -9.67
C ASN A 395 -3.87 -6.42 -8.94
N GLY A 396 -3.04 -5.40 -8.86
CA GLY A 396 -3.32 -4.14 -8.18
C GLY A 396 -2.16 -3.16 -8.36
N GLY A 397 -2.25 -2.04 -7.65
CA GLY A 397 -1.27 -0.95 -7.73
C GLY A 397 -0.49 -0.71 -6.44
N HIS A 398 -0.01 0.51 -6.29
CA HIS A 398 0.74 1.00 -5.14
C HIS A 398 -0.25 1.50 -4.07
N ASP A 399 -0.88 0.56 -3.37
CA ASP A 399 -2.16 0.78 -2.71
C ASP A 399 -2.29 0.04 -1.37
N TYR A 400 -2.67 0.77 -0.31
CA TYR A 400 -2.94 0.18 1.01
C TYR A 400 -4.08 -0.85 1.01
N LEU A 401 -5.04 -0.76 0.07
CA LEU A 401 -6.03 -1.82 -0.10
C LEU A 401 -5.36 -3.16 -0.42
N CYS A 402 -4.39 -3.14 -1.34
CA CYS A 402 -3.67 -4.34 -1.74
C CYS A 402 -2.71 -4.79 -0.63
N TRP A 403 -1.94 -3.85 -0.09
CA TRP A 403 -0.95 -4.14 0.95
C TRP A 403 -1.54 -4.75 2.21
N ARG A 404 -2.81 -4.48 2.54
CA ARG A 404 -3.50 -5.15 3.65
C ARG A 404 -3.53 -6.67 3.51
N THR A 405 -3.80 -7.22 2.32
CA THR A 405 -3.82 -8.68 2.15
C THR A 405 -2.41 -9.24 2.09
N GLU A 406 -1.54 -8.57 1.34
CA GLU A 406 -0.14 -8.97 1.23
C GLU A 406 0.58 -8.95 2.59
N LEU A 407 0.21 -8.04 3.51
CA LEU A 407 0.77 -7.99 4.86
C LEU A 407 0.39 -9.24 5.65
N ALA A 408 -0.86 -9.67 5.56
CA ALA A 408 -1.33 -10.88 6.24
C ALA A 408 -0.57 -12.12 5.74
N ASP A 409 -0.45 -12.28 4.42
CA ASP A 409 0.23 -13.42 3.81
C ASP A 409 1.73 -13.44 4.15
N GLY A 410 2.40 -12.29 4.11
CA GLY A 410 3.82 -12.18 4.45
C GLY A 410 4.10 -12.45 5.93
N LEU A 411 3.24 -11.97 6.84
CA LEU A 411 3.37 -12.29 8.26
C LEU A 411 3.19 -13.79 8.52
N VAL A 412 2.23 -14.43 7.86
CA VAL A 412 2.02 -15.88 7.97
C VAL A 412 3.24 -16.66 7.48
N ASP A 413 3.79 -16.33 6.30
CA ASP A 413 4.96 -17.05 5.78
C ASP A 413 6.19 -16.91 6.69
N LEU A 414 6.48 -15.70 7.15
CA LEU A 414 7.66 -15.42 7.98
C LEU A 414 7.54 -15.98 9.40
N LEU A 415 6.36 -15.87 10.04
CA LEU A 415 6.18 -16.23 11.45
C LEU A 415 5.72 -17.68 11.69
N SER A 416 5.08 -18.35 10.71
CA SER A 416 4.65 -19.75 10.87
C SER A 416 5.81 -20.75 10.90
N ARG A 417 6.89 -20.45 10.17
CA ARG A 417 8.07 -21.33 10.07
C ARG A 417 8.97 -21.29 11.31
N ALA A 418 8.85 -20.26 12.15
CA ALA A 418 9.59 -20.16 13.40
C ALA A 418 9.12 -21.18 14.47
N THR A 419 8.01 -21.88 14.23
CA THR A 419 7.44 -22.85 15.17
C THR A 419 7.95 -24.29 14.95
N VAL A 420 8.77 -24.55 13.91
CA VAL A 420 9.18 -25.92 13.50
C VAL A 420 10.52 -26.39 14.10
N THR A 421 11.21 -25.56 14.89
CA THR A 421 12.38 -26.03 15.65
C THR A 421 11.96 -26.54 17.02
N ARG A 422 11.78 -27.86 17.12
CA ARG A 422 11.77 -28.62 18.38
C ARG A 422 12.82 -29.72 18.35
#